data_AF-A0A7S1ZWN5-F1
#
_entry.id   AF-A0A7S1ZWN5-F1
#
_cell.length_a   1.000
_cell.length_b   1.000
_cell.length_c   1.000
_cell.angle_alpha   90.00
_cell.angle_beta   90.00
_cell.angle_gamma   90.00
#
_symmetry.space_group_name_H-M   'P 1'
#
loop_
_entity.id
_entity.type
_entity.pdbx_description
1 polymer ?
#
loop_
_entity_poly.entity_id
_entity_poly.type
_entity_poly.pdbx_seq_one_letter_code
_entity_poly.pdbx_strand_id
1 'polypeptide(L)'
;GGSEKEGGGNGWFNIFALHQNRDLGRGTKNCVHESMIPEWMDLVVWGHEHECLIDPMESVVGMFRITQPGSSVATSLTAGESERKRVGILDVRGQSFRLRPVPLSQVRPFAVGEVSLRNEADGDGSLDPEDPDVDERMAEVLAEKVKALAKEAREA
;
A
#
# COMPACT_ATOMS: atom_id res chain seq x y z
N GLY A 1 -34.13 -37.72 0.89
CA GLY A 1 -32.71 -37.63 1.27
C GLY A 1 -32.10 -36.49 0.50
N GLY A 2 -32.01 -35.31 1.12
CA GLY A 2 -31.22 -34.21 0.59
C GLY A 2 -29.79 -34.44 1.06
N SER A 3 -28.83 -34.43 0.14
CA SER A 3 -27.42 -34.48 0.49
C SER A 3 -27.05 -33.17 1.17
N GLU A 4 -26.87 -33.21 2.48
CA GLU A 4 -26.08 -32.22 3.19
C GLU A 4 -24.71 -32.18 2.54
N LYS A 5 -24.30 -31.02 2.03
CA LYS A 5 -22.90 -30.77 1.76
C LYS A 5 -22.19 -30.90 3.10
N GLU A 6 -21.46 -31.99 3.30
CA GLU A 6 -20.48 -32.13 4.36
C GLU A 6 -19.45 -31.00 4.19
N GLY A 7 -19.67 -29.90 4.91
CA GLY A 7 -18.69 -28.84 5.09
C GLY A 7 -17.57 -29.36 5.99
N GLY A 8 -16.64 -30.09 5.40
CA GLY A 8 -15.45 -30.61 6.08
C GLY A 8 -14.55 -29.45 6.51
N GLY A 9 -14.57 -29.11 7.80
CA GLY A 9 -13.67 -28.12 8.38
C GLY A 9 -14.13 -27.68 9.76
N ASN A 10 -13.60 -28.36 10.79
CA ASN A 10 -13.64 -28.04 12.22
C ASN A 10 -13.78 -26.51 12.43
N GLY A 11 -14.78 -26.02 13.20
CA GLY A 11 -15.29 -24.64 13.24
C GLY A 11 -14.34 -23.52 13.70
N TRP A 12 -13.09 -23.55 13.22
CA TRP A 12 -12.03 -22.58 13.41
C TRP A 12 -12.11 -21.49 12.37
N PHE A 13 -11.50 -20.35 12.71
CA PHE A 13 -11.18 -19.28 11.77
C PHE A 13 -9.66 -19.29 11.57
N ASN A 14 -9.21 -19.57 10.36
CA ASN A 14 -7.83 -19.83 10.00
C ASN A 14 -7.14 -18.53 9.56
N ILE A 15 -6.19 -18.07 10.38
CA ILE A 15 -5.37 -16.90 10.07
C ILE A 15 -3.96 -17.36 9.71
N PHE A 16 -3.44 -16.88 8.58
CA PHE A 16 -2.06 -17.13 8.18
C PHE A 16 -1.28 -15.82 8.08
N ALA A 17 -0.22 -15.68 8.87
CA ALA A 17 0.69 -14.54 8.80
C ALA A 17 1.99 -14.95 8.11
N LEU A 18 2.43 -14.16 7.13
CA LEU A 18 3.69 -14.40 6.43
C LEU A 18 4.48 -13.12 6.21
N HIS A 19 5.78 -13.29 5.98
CA HIS A 19 6.72 -12.21 5.75
C HIS A 19 7.60 -12.55 4.54
N GLN A 20 7.05 -12.36 3.33
CA GLN A 20 7.72 -12.58 2.04
C GLN A 20 7.31 -11.49 1.05
N ASN A 21 8.11 -11.24 0.01
CA ASN A 21 7.69 -10.39 -1.10
C ASN A 21 6.34 -10.85 -1.68
N ARG A 22 5.43 -9.91 -1.89
CA ARG A 22 4.15 -10.14 -2.56
C ARG A 22 4.29 -9.90 -4.05
N ASP A 23 3.76 -10.80 -4.87
CA ASP A 23 3.70 -10.57 -6.31
C ASP A 23 2.56 -9.58 -6.65
N LEU A 24 2.93 -8.32 -6.92
CA LEU A 24 2.05 -7.28 -7.47
C LEU A 24 2.31 -7.05 -8.96
N GLY A 25 2.81 -8.07 -9.68
CA GLY A 25 3.23 -7.95 -11.09
C GLY A 25 4.69 -7.50 -11.27
N ARG A 26 5.51 -7.55 -10.22
CA ARG A 26 6.91 -7.07 -10.22
C ARG A 26 7.95 -8.10 -10.67
N GLY A 27 7.57 -9.38 -10.84
CA GLY A 27 8.42 -10.40 -11.47
C GLY A 27 8.30 -11.79 -10.84
N THR A 28 8.61 -12.82 -11.64
CA THR A 28 8.38 -14.25 -11.36
C THR A 28 9.41 -14.93 -10.44
N LYS A 29 10.38 -14.18 -9.90
CA LYS A 29 11.44 -14.73 -9.04
C LYS A 29 11.50 -13.95 -7.73
N ASN A 30 11.58 -14.68 -6.61
CA ASN A 30 11.72 -14.18 -5.24
C ASN A 30 10.45 -13.60 -4.58
N CYS A 31 9.27 -14.13 -4.89
CA CYS A 31 7.99 -13.76 -4.25
C CYS A 31 7.15 -15.00 -3.92
N VAL A 32 6.20 -14.86 -2.99
CA VAL A 32 5.16 -15.86 -2.75
C VAL A 32 3.92 -15.45 -3.54
N HIS A 33 3.40 -16.36 -4.34
CA HIS A 33 2.14 -16.16 -5.06
C HIS A 33 0.96 -16.58 -4.19
N GLU A 34 -0.16 -15.86 -4.31
CA GLU A 34 -1.38 -16.14 -3.56
C GLU A 34 -1.91 -17.57 -3.81
N SER A 35 -1.66 -18.13 -5.00
CA SER A 35 -2.02 -19.51 -5.36
C SER A 35 -1.26 -20.60 -4.60
N MET A 36 -0.18 -20.25 -3.89
CA MET A 36 0.56 -21.17 -3.02
C MET A 36 -0.07 -21.28 -1.63
N ILE A 37 -1.00 -20.38 -1.28
CA ILE A 37 -1.65 -20.36 0.01
C ILE A 37 -2.82 -21.35 -0.01
N PRO A 38 -2.96 -22.23 1.00
CA PRO A 38 -4.07 -23.16 1.04
C PRO A 38 -5.43 -22.47 1.05
N GLU A 39 -6.36 -22.97 0.24
CA GLU A 39 -7.69 -22.38 0.06
C GLU A 39 -8.58 -22.42 1.32
N TRP A 40 -8.19 -23.19 2.34
CA TRP A 40 -8.92 -23.29 3.62
C TRP A 40 -8.61 -22.14 4.59
N MET A 41 -7.69 -21.23 4.24
CA MET A 41 -7.46 -20.02 5.03
C MET A 41 -8.65 -19.07 4.95
N ASP A 42 -8.91 -18.32 6.01
CA ASP A 42 -9.94 -17.28 6.01
C ASP A 42 -9.34 -15.89 5.81
N LEU A 43 -8.21 -15.62 6.49
CA LEU A 43 -7.50 -14.35 6.44
C LEU A 43 -5.99 -14.55 6.37
N VAL A 44 -5.36 -13.86 5.45
CA VAL A 44 -3.91 -13.80 5.29
C VAL A 44 -3.40 -12.41 5.68
N VAL A 45 -2.40 -12.35 6.56
CA VAL A 45 -1.71 -11.12 6.95
C VAL A 45 -0.34 -11.10 6.25
N TRP A 46 -0.18 -10.18 5.31
CA TRP A 46 1.05 -10.02 4.53
C TRP A 46 1.95 -8.94 5.16
N GLY A 47 3.05 -9.34 5.77
CA GLY A 47 3.84 -8.49 6.66
C GLY A 47 5.17 -7.95 6.11
N HIS A 48 5.56 -8.30 4.88
CA HIS A 48 6.83 -7.84 4.30
C HIS A 48 6.72 -6.51 3.58
N GLU A 49 5.64 -6.30 2.82
CA GLU A 49 5.43 -5.08 2.06
C GLU A 49 5.15 -3.91 3.01
N HIS A 50 5.81 -2.77 2.79
CA HIS A 50 5.71 -1.60 3.65
C HIS A 50 4.57 -0.65 3.28
N GLU A 51 3.99 -0.82 2.09
CA GLU A 51 2.81 -0.11 1.62
C GLU A 51 1.58 -0.50 2.45
N CYS A 52 0.82 0.50 2.93
CA CYS A 52 -0.29 0.29 3.86
C CYS A 52 -1.61 0.02 3.13
N LEU A 53 -1.81 -1.24 2.71
CA LEU A 53 -3.08 -1.76 2.17
C LEU A 53 -3.81 -2.56 3.25
N ILE A 54 -4.14 -1.89 4.36
CA ILE A 54 -4.70 -2.50 5.56
C ILE A 54 -6.10 -3.09 5.33
N ASP A 55 -6.89 -2.49 4.45
CA ASP A 55 -8.25 -2.92 4.19
C ASP A 55 -8.25 -4.32 3.53
N PRO A 56 -9.02 -5.31 4.04
CA PRO A 56 -8.97 -6.65 3.50
C PRO A 56 -9.43 -6.70 2.04
N MET A 57 -8.62 -7.28 1.17
CA MET A 57 -8.91 -7.50 -0.24
C MET A 57 -9.18 -8.98 -0.49
N GLU A 58 -10.02 -9.30 -1.47
CA GLU A 58 -10.16 -10.68 -1.93
C GLU A 58 -8.85 -11.14 -2.60
N SER A 59 -8.40 -12.34 -2.26
CA SER A 59 -7.31 -12.98 -2.99
C SER A 59 -7.67 -13.16 -4.46
N VAL A 60 -6.66 -13.17 -5.34
CA VAL A 60 -6.86 -13.40 -6.77
C VAL A 60 -7.40 -14.80 -7.09
N VAL A 61 -7.23 -15.76 -6.15
CA VAL A 61 -7.81 -17.11 -6.24
C VAL A 61 -9.25 -17.18 -5.71
N GLY A 62 -9.74 -16.13 -5.04
CA GLY A 62 -11.13 -16.00 -4.59
C GLY A 62 -11.51 -16.82 -3.35
N MET A 63 -10.54 -17.37 -2.61
CA MET A 63 -10.81 -18.33 -1.52
C MET A 63 -10.58 -17.76 -0.11
N PHE A 64 -9.74 -16.72 0.02
CA PHE A 64 -9.45 -16.06 1.30
C PHE A 64 -9.31 -14.54 1.10
N ARG A 65 -9.25 -13.79 2.22
CA ARG A 65 -8.96 -12.35 2.19
C ARG A 65 -7.52 -12.06 2.63
N ILE A 66 -6.93 -11.00 2.10
CA ILE A 66 -5.57 -10.56 2.42
C ILE A 66 -5.64 -9.17 3.03
N THR A 67 -4.94 -8.96 4.13
CA THR A 67 -4.61 -7.62 4.65
C THR A 67 -3.10 -7.43 4.60
N GLN A 68 -2.65 -6.25 4.18
CA GLN A 68 -1.24 -5.86 4.16
C GLN A 68 -1.09 -4.58 4.99
N PRO A 69 -0.84 -4.70 6.31
CA PRO A 69 -0.81 -3.55 7.21
C PRO A 69 0.23 -2.49 6.85
N GLY A 70 1.30 -2.87 6.15
CA GLY A 70 2.44 -2.01 5.90
C GLY A 70 3.38 -1.91 7.11
N SER A 71 4.39 -1.06 6.99
CA SER A 71 5.32 -0.76 8.08
C SER A 71 4.73 0.26 9.06
N SER A 72 5.33 0.38 10.26
CA SER A 72 4.98 1.41 11.24
C SER A 72 5.71 2.74 11.01
N VAL A 73 6.76 2.74 10.19
CA VAL A 73 7.59 3.90 9.85
C VAL A 73 8.04 3.78 8.40
N ALA A 74 8.20 4.91 7.71
CA ALA A 74 8.83 4.92 6.39
C ALA A 74 10.35 4.64 6.51
N THR A 75 10.81 3.55 5.91
CA THR A 75 12.20 3.12 5.78
C THR A 75 12.80 3.43 4.40
N SER A 76 11.96 3.73 3.41
CA SER A 76 12.36 4.11 2.05
C SER A 76 11.55 5.31 1.56
N LEU A 77 12.16 6.15 0.71
CA LEU A 77 11.51 7.35 0.16
C LEU A 77 10.74 7.01 -1.13
N THR A 78 9.74 6.14 -1.01
CA THR A 78 8.93 5.66 -2.14
C THR A 78 7.46 6.03 -1.97
N ALA A 79 6.70 6.12 -3.07
CA ALA A 79 5.27 6.46 -3.04
C ALA A 79 4.44 5.47 -2.20
N GLY A 80 4.77 4.16 -2.23
CA GLY A 80 4.08 3.19 -1.37
C GLY A 80 4.30 3.46 0.13
N GLU A 81 5.38 4.14 0.49
CA GLU A 81 5.66 4.48 1.87
C GLU A 81 5.12 5.84 2.33
N SER A 82 4.66 6.71 1.42
CA SER A 82 3.96 7.96 1.76
C SER A 82 2.51 7.75 2.18
N GLU A 83 1.95 6.57 1.91
CA GLU A 83 0.61 6.21 2.38
C GLU A 83 0.51 6.28 3.92
N ARG A 84 -0.61 6.82 4.40
CA ARG A 84 -0.85 7.00 5.83
C ARG A 84 -0.84 5.66 6.55
N LYS A 85 0.11 5.47 7.47
CA LYS A 85 0.28 4.22 8.20
C LYS A 85 -0.87 3.98 9.17
N ARG A 86 -1.39 2.75 9.14
CA ARG A 86 -2.52 2.29 9.95
C ARG A 86 -2.18 0.94 10.57
N VAL A 87 -2.75 0.68 11.74
CA VAL A 87 -2.85 -0.67 12.32
C VAL A 87 -4.28 -1.17 12.18
N GLY A 88 -4.50 -2.47 12.31
CA GLY A 88 -5.84 -3.06 12.25
C GLY A 88 -6.28 -3.61 13.60
N ILE A 89 -7.50 -3.29 14.03
CA ILE A 89 -8.18 -4.03 15.11
C ILE A 89 -9.03 -5.12 14.46
N LEU A 90 -8.59 -6.37 14.60
CA LEU A 90 -9.27 -7.54 14.05
C LEU A 90 -10.24 -8.13 15.09
N ASP A 91 -11.54 -8.07 14.79
CA ASP A 91 -12.60 -8.72 15.55
C ASP A 91 -12.99 -10.03 14.82
N VAL A 92 -12.87 -11.20 15.45
CA VAL A 92 -13.27 -12.50 14.90
C VAL A 92 -14.44 -13.08 15.70
N ARG A 93 -15.48 -13.54 15.02
CA ARG A 93 -16.67 -14.19 15.61
C ARG A 93 -17.10 -15.38 14.75
N GLY A 94 -16.90 -16.59 15.27
CA GLY A 94 -17.11 -17.80 14.47
C GLY A 94 -16.20 -17.75 13.24
N GLN A 95 -16.77 -17.94 12.05
CA GLN A 95 -16.07 -17.85 10.76
C GLN A 95 -16.13 -16.45 10.13
N SER A 96 -16.72 -15.47 10.81
CA SER A 96 -16.80 -14.09 10.33
C SER A 96 -15.78 -13.21 11.01
N PHE A 97 -15.26 -12.22 10.29
CA PHE A 97 -14.36 -11.23 10.86
C PHE A 97 -14.70 -9.81 10.41
N ARG A 98 -14.21 -8.84 11.18
CA ARG A 98 -14.20 -7.42 10.85
C ARG A 98 -12.83 -6.85 11.17
N LEU A 99 -12.19 -6.20 10.21
CA LEU A 99 -10.96 -5.46 10.44
C LEU A 99 -11.28 -3.96 10.47
N ARG A 100 -10.92 -3.28 11.56
CA ARG A 100 -11.10 -1.82 11.71
C ARG A 100 -9.73 -1.15 11.64
N PRO A 101 -9.43 -0.40 10.57
CA PRO A 101 -8.19 0.37 10.48
C PRO A 101 -8.15 1.50 11.51
N VAL A 102 -6.98 1.72 12.12
CA VAL A 102 -6.70 2.80 13.06
C VAL A 102 -5.42 3.51 12.62
N PRO A 103 -5.48 4.80 12.27
CA PRO A 103 -4.29 5.55 11.86
C PRO A 103 -3.32 5.72 13.03
N LEU A 104 -2.02 5.61 12.74
CA LEU A 104 -0.96 5.90 13.70
C LEU A 104 -0.72 7.41 13.76
N SER A 105 -0.78 7.99 14.96
CA SER A 105 -0.66 9.44 15.17
C SER A 105 0.77 9.96 15.33
N GLN A 106 1.73 9.07 15.61
CA GLN A 106 3.13 9.42 15.90
C GLN A 106 4.09 9.09 14.73
N VAL A 107 3.55 8.88 13.53
CA VAL A 107 4.36 8.65 12.34
C VAL A 107 4.78 10.00 11.79
N ARG A 108 6.07 10.16 11.48
CA ARG A 108 6.59 11.38 10.85
C ARG A 108 5.88 11.56 9.50
N PRO A 109 5.29 12.74 9.23
CA PRO A 109 4.67 12.99 7.94
C PRO A 109 5.68 12.87 6.80
N PHE A 110 5.24 12.28 5.70
CA PHE A 110 6.05 12.02 4.54
C PHE A 110 5.20 12.22 3.28
N ALA A 111 5.64 13.13 2.42
CA ALA A 111 5.07 13.36 1.10
C ALA A 111 6.18 13.20 0.06
N VAL A 112 5.83 12.64 -1.09
CA VAL A 112 6.74 12.43 -2.22
C VAL A 112 6.00 12.77 -3.50
N GLY A 113 6.71 13.39 -4.43
CA GLY A 113 6.18 13.74 -5.75
C GLY A 113 7.22 13.47 -6.82
N GLU A 114 6.75 13.23 -8.03
CA GLU A 114 7.56 13.08 -9.23
C GLU A 114 7.32 14.29 -10.14
N VAL A 115 8.40 14.84 -10.69
CA VAL A 115 8.34 16.00 -11.59
C VAL A 115 9.08 15.67 -12.87
N SER A 116 8.37 15.76 -14.00
CA SER A 116 8.98 15.68 -15.33
C SER A 116 9.26 17.10 -15.83
N LEU A 117 10.53 17.50 -15.84
CA LEU A 117 10.92 18.83 -16.35
C LEU A 117 10.48 19.06 -17.80
N ARG A 118 10.44 17.98 -18.60
CA ARG A 118 9.90 18.03 -19.96
C ARG A 118 8.43 18.43 -19.98
N ASN A 119 7.61 17.91 -19.06
CA ASN A 119 6.19 18.25 -19.01
C ASN A 119 5.98 19.70 -18.56
N GLU A 120 6.84 20.22 -17.69
CA GLU A 120 6.81 21.65 -17.30
C GLU A 120 7.21 22.55 -18.49
N ALA A 121 8.15 22.10 -19.33
CA ALA A 121 8.54 22.83 -20.55
C ALA A 121 7.49 22.75 -21.67
N ASP A 122 6.98 21.54 -21.96
CA ASP A 122 5.98 21.30 -23.02
C ASP A 122 4.57 21.79 -22.62
N GLY A 123 4.30 21.97 -21.32
CA GLY A 123 2.99 22.24 -20.75
C GLY A 123 2.60 23.72 -20.77
N ASP A 124 2.75 24.40 -19.63
CA ASP A 124 2.40 25.82 -19.48
C ASP A 124 3.51 26.77 -19.95
N GLY A 125 4.62 26.22 -20.46
CA GLY A 125 5.81 26.98 -20.85
C GLY A 125 6.51 27.62 -19.65
N SER A 126 6.33 27.07 -18.44
CA SER A 126 6.98 27.57 -17.24
C SER A 126 8.50 27.41 -17.27
N LEU A 127 9.02 26.51 -18.10
CA LEU A 127 10.43 26.33 -18.41
C LEU A 127 10.66 26.39 -19.91
N ASP A 128 11.64 27.19 -20.33
CA ASP A 128 12.15 27.20 -21.71
C ASP A 128 13.61 26.72 -21.67
N PRO A 129 13.95 25.58 -22.31
CA PRO A 129 15.32 25.08 -22.36
C PRO A 129 16.33 26.05 -23.00
N GLU A 130 15.85 26.99 -23.81
CA GLU A 130 16.68 27.99 -24.49
C GLU A 130 16.81 29.31 -23.68
N ASP A 131 16.13 29.42 -22.54
CA ASP A 131 16.24 30.58 -21.64
C ASP A 131 17.62 30.58 -20.97
N PRO A 132 18.43 31.66 -21.10
CA PRO A 132 19.73 31.75 -20.43
C PRO A 132 19.63 31.66 -18.89
N ASP A 133 18.47 31.97 -18.31
CA ASP A 133 18.20 31.94 -16.86
C ASP A 133 17.33 30.73 -16.46
N VAL A 134 17.24 29.69 -17.32
CA VAL A 134 16.41 28.49 -17.10
C VAL A 134 16.69 27.79 -15.77
N ASP A 135 17.95 27.80 -15.30
CA ASP A 135 18.34 27.21 -14.02
C ASP A 135 17.67 27.92 -12.83
N GLU A 136 17.61 29.26 -12.87
CA GLU A 136 16.94 30.06 -11.84
C GLU A 136 15.43 29.80 -11.89
N ARG A 137 14.85 29.77 -13.09
CA ARG A 137 13.42 29.52 -13.26
C ARG A 137 13.01 28.12 -12.83
N MET A 138 13.82 27.12 -13.16
CA MET A 138 13.66 25.75 -12.69
C MET A 138 13.70 25.67 -11.16
N ALA A 139 14.66 26.37 -10.53
CA ALA A 139 14.75 26.41 -9.07
C ALA A 139 13.49 26.99 -8.43
N GLU A 140 12.91 28.06 -8.99
CA GLU A 140 11.65 28.65 -8.52
C GLU A 140 10.48 27.66 -8.63
N VAL A 141 10.31 27.02 -9.80
CA VAL A 141 9.24 26.04 -10.04
C VAL A 141 9.34 24.85 -9.08
N LEU A 142 10.54 24.29 -8.92
CA LEU A 142 10.77 23.15 -8.02
C LEU A 142 10.59 23.56 -6.55
N ALA A 143 11.01 24.77 -6.17
CA ALA A 143 10.81 25.28 -4.82
C ALA A 143 9.34 25.40 -4.46
N GLU A 144 8.48 25.86 -5.38
CA GLU A 144 7.04 25.91 -5.16
C GLU A 144 6.42 24.51 -5.02
N LYS A 145 6.86 23.53 -5.82
CA LYS A 145 6.40 22.14 -5.67
C LYS A 145 6.80 21.53 -4.32
N VAL A 146 8.03 21.78 -3.86
CA VAL A 146 8.49 21.34 -2.53
C VAL A 146 7.69 22.01 -1.42
N LYS A 147 7.39 23.32 -1.53
CA LYS A 147 6.52 24.01 -0.56
C LYS A 147 5.11 23.43 -0.52
N ALA A 148 4.55 23.07 -1.68
CA ALA A 148 3.25 22.42 -1.77
C ALA A 148 3.25 21.05 -1.07
N LEU A 149 4.25 20.19 -1.35
CA LEU A 149 4.41 18.89 -0.67
C LEU A 149 4.60 19.05 0.84
N ALA A 150 5.38 20.04 1.28
CA ALA A 150 5.58 20.32 2.69
C ALA A 150 4.30 20.78 3.39
N LYS A 151 3.41 21.48 2.67
CA LYS A 151 2.09 21.86 3.19
C LYS A 151 1.17 20.65 3.30
N GLU A 152 1.08 19.83 2.25
CA GLU A 152 0.31 18.59 2.24
C GLU A 152 0.70 17.66 3.40
N ALA A 153 2.01 17.45 3.59
CA ALA A 153 2.52 16.63 4.68
C ALA A 153 2.15 17.17 6.08
N ARG A 154 1.92 18.47 6.24
CA ARG A 154 1.48 19.04 7.54
C ARG A 154 -0.01 18.86 7.79
N GLU A 155 -0.79 18.61 6.75
CA GLU A 155 -2.26 18.53 6.80
C GLU A 155 -2.79 17.07 6.85
N ALA A 156 -1.93 16.08 6.60
CA ALA A 156 -2.23 14.63 6.60
C ALA A 156 -2.20 13.96 8.00
#